data_AF-A0A356QL07-F1
#
_entry.id   AF-A0A356QL07-F1
#
_cell.length_a   1.000
_cell.length_b   1.000
_cell.length_c   1.000
_cell.angle_alpha   90.00
_cell.angle_beta   90.00
_cell.angle_gamma   90.00
#
_symmetry.space_group_name_H-M   'P 1'
#
loop_
_entity.id
_entity.type
_entity.pdbx_description
1 polymer ?
#
loop_
_entity_poly.entity_id
_entity_poly.type
_entity_poly.pdbx_seq_one_letter_code
_entity_poly.pdbx_strand_id
1 'polypeptide(L)'
;MEVFEEENILEKSQTLGETLAARFNEWQGKFDCIDHVRNMGAMAAFELVNNKTDRTPNPELAAALCKKAREEGLILLSCGMYGNTIRFLMP
;
A
#
# COMPACT_ATOMS: atom_id res chain seq x y z
N MET A 1 8.39 -22.75 13.71
CA MET A 1 8.06 -21.85 14.85
C MET A 1 9.34 -21.20 15.36
N GLU A 2 10.43 -21.95 15.54
CA GLU A 2 11.75 -21.42 15.92
C GLU A 2 12.20 -20.19 15.11
N VAL A 3 12.16 -20.23 13.77
CA VAL A 3 12.54 -19.07 12.93
C VAL A 3 11.72 -17.79 13.22
N PHE A 4 10.43 -17.91 13.58
CA PHE A 4 9.61 -16.74 13.92
C PHE A 4 10.09 -16.04 15.21
N GLU A 5 10.56 -16.84 16.17
CA GLU A 5 11.06 -16.38 17.47
C GLU A 5 12.51 -15.90 17.34
N GLU A 6 13.37 -16.69 16.68
CA GLU A 6 14.78 -16.37 16.47
C GLU A 6 14.98 -15.10 15.62
N GLU A 7 14.12 -14.88 14.62
CA GLU A 7 14.20 -13.72 13.76
C GLU A 7 13.23 -12.59 14.14
N ASN A 8 12.47 -12.71 15.24
CA ASN A 8 11.48 -11.71 15.68
C ASN A 8 10.54 -11.24 14.56
N ILE A 9 10.07 -12.18 13.72
CA ILE A 9 9.31 -11.88 12.49
C ILE A 9 8.02 -11.11 12.80
N LEU A 10 7.34 -11.45 13.91
CA LEU A 10 6.10 -10.78 14.30
C LEU A 10 6.33 -9.31 14.69
N GLU A 11 7.37 -9.02 15.46
CA GLU A 11 7.70 -7.67 15.89
C GLU A 11 8.16 -6.81 14.70
N LYS A 12 8.98 -7.39 13.80
CA LYS A 12 9.36 -6.74 12.54
C LYS A 12 8.15 -6.40 11.68
N SER A 13 7.21 -7.34 11.52
CA SER A 13 5.98 -7.12 10.76
C SER A 13 5.11 -6.01 11.36
N GLN A 14 5.00 -5.93 12.70
CA GLN A 14 4.28 -4.85 13.37
C GLN A 14 4.96 -3.50 13.12
N THR A 15 6.28 -3.41 13.32
CA THR A 15 7.06 -2.17 13.12
C THR A 15 6.96 -1.65 11.68
N LEU A 16 7.06 -2.55 10.70
CA LEU A 16 6.86 -2.21 9.28
C LEU A 16 5.43 -1.74 9.01
N GLY A 17 4.44 -2.43 9.59
CA GLY A 17 3.03 -2.06 9.48
C GLY A 17 2.73 -0.66 10.02
N GLU A 18 3.29 -0.30 11.18
CA GLU A 18 3.17 1.03 11.78
C GLU A 18 3.80 2.11 10.89
N THR A 19 4.98 1.83 10.34
CA THR A 19 5.68 2.73 9.42
C THR A 19 4.83 3.00 8.15
N LEU A 20 4.25 1.95 7.57
CA LEU A 20 3.37 2.06 6.41
C LEU A 20 2.08 2.80 6.75
N ALA A 21 1.45 2.48 7.88
CA ALA A 21 0.22 3.12 8.32
C ALA A 21 0.42 4.63 8.51
N ALA A 22 1.49 5.04 9.18
CA ALA A 22 1.81 6.46 9.36
C ALA A 22 1.99 7.16 8.00
N ARG A 23 2.76 6.55 7.08
CA ARG A 23 2.99 7.10 5.74
C ARG A 23 1.71 7.20 4.92
N PHE A 24 0.88 6.16 4.94
CA PHE A 24 -0.34 6.11 4.15
C PHE A 24 -1.40 7.08 4.69
N ASN A 25 -1.50 7.26 6.01
CA ASN A 25 -2.37 8.29 6.60
C ASN A 25 -1.94 9.71 6.19
N GLU A 26 -0.63 10.00 6.18
CA GLU A 26 -0.11 11.26 5.66
C GLU A 26 -0.50 11.46 4.19
N TRP A 27 -0.29 10.44 3.36
CA TRP A 27 -0.64 10.48 1.94
C TRP A 27 -2.13 10.60 1.69
N GLN A 28 -2.96 9.91 2.45
CA GLN A 28 -4.40 10.05 2.39
C GLN A 28 -4.82 11.47 2.80
N GLY A 29 -4.15 12.13 3.74
CA GLY A 29 -4.40 13.55 4.04
C GLY A 29 -3.97 14.49 2.91
N LYS A 30 -2.88 14.16 2.21
CA LYS A 30 -2.19 15.04 1.25
C LYS A 30 -2.68 14.93 -0.19
N PHE A 31 -3.04 13.72 -0.63
CA PHE A 31 -3.37 13.43 -2.03
C PHE A 31 -4.86 13.09 -2.15
N ASP A 32 -5.55 13.78 -3.05
CA ASP A 32 -7.00 13.56 -3.26
C ASP A 32 -7.31 12.23 -3.96
N CYS A 33 -6.33 11.66 -4.66
CA CYS A 33 -6.47 10.38 -5.34
C CYS A 33 -6.19 9.16 -4.45
N ILE A 34 -5.79 9.33 -3.18
CA ILE A 34 -5.51 8.22 -2.26
C ILE A 34 -6.64 8.13 -1.23
N ASP A 35 -7.25 6.94 -1.13
CA ASP A 35 -8.30 6.66 -0.14
C ASP A 35 -8.21 5.20 0.39
N HIS A 36 -9.07 4.86 1.37
CA HIS A 36 -9.23 3.53 1.96
C HIS A 36 -7.93 2.83 2.38
N VAL A 37 -7.04 3.58 3.06
CA VAL A 37 -5.83 3.05 3.68
C VAL A 37 -6.18 1.94 4.68
N ARG A 38 -5.46 0.82 4.60
CA ARG A 38 -5.64 -0.35 5.48
C ARG A 38 -4.32 -1.08 5.69
N ASN A 39 -4.14 -1.65 6.88
CA ASN A 39 -2.96 -2.44 7.23
C ASN A 39 -3.26 -3.52 8.28
N MET A 40 -2.46 -4.59 8.26
CA MET A 40 -2.39 -5.64 9.26
C MET A 40 -0.95 -6.16 9.30
N GLY A 41 -0.14 -5.65 10.22
CA GLY A 41 1.33 -5.79 10.17
C GLY A 41 1.88 -5.28 8.83
N ALA A 42 2.83 -6.01 8.25
CA ALA A 42 3.44 -5.66 6.96
C ALA A 42 2.51 -5.84 5.73
N MET A 43 1.30 -6.40 5.92
CA MET A 43 0.30 -6.48 4.86
C MET A 43 -0.53 -5.19 4.84
N ALA A 44 -0.28 -4.33 3.86
CA ALA A 44 -0.93 -3.02 3.80
C ALA A 44 -1.35 -2.65 2.37
N ALA A 45 -2.31 -1.75 2.25
CA ALA A 45 -2.79 -1.27 0.96
C ALA A 45 -3.43 0.12 1.07
N PHE A 46 -3.50 0.80 -0.08
CA PHE A 46 -4.35 1.96 -0.30
C PHE A 46 -5.00 1.86 -1.68
N GLU A 47 -6.09 2.58 -1.88
CA GLU A 47 -6.82 2.64 -3.14
C GLU A 47 -6.56 3.95 -3.86
N LEU A 48 -6.42 3.86 -5.18
CA LEU A 48 -6.37 5.01 -6.07
C LEU A 48 -7.77 5.28 -6.62
N VAL A 49 -8.25 6.48 -6.39
CA VAL A 49 -9.56 6.96 -6.84
C VAL A 49 -9.39 8.27 -7.62
N ASN A 50 -10.40 8.67 -8.38
CA ASN A 50 -10.37 9.95 -9.10
C ASN A 50 -10.31 11.15 -8.13
N ASN A 51 -11.09 11.09 -7.06
CA ASN A 51 -11.12 12.06 -5.95
C ASN A 51 -11.87 11.46 -4.76
N LYS A 52 -11.81 12.13 -3.60
CA LYS A 52 -12.50 11.68 -2.38
C LYS A 52 -14.01 11.93 -2.34
N THR A 53 -14.55 12.68 -3.32
CA THR A 53 -15.99 12.99 -3.37
C THR A 53 -16.77 11.87 -4.02
N ASP A 54 -16.36 11.43 -5.21
CA ASP A 54 -17.02 10.34 -5.95
C ASP A 54 -16.41 8.96 -5.67
N ARG A 55 -15.15 8.92 -5.18
CA ARG A 55 -14.38 7.69 -4.89
C ARG A 55 -14.38 6.67 -6.03
N THR A 56 -14.48 7.13 -7.27
CA THR A 56 -14.47 6.26 -8.44
C THR A 56 -13.11 5.59 -8.57
N PRO A 57 -13.02 4.25 -8.62
CA PRO A 57 -11.75 3.53 -8.80
C PRO A 57 -10.98 4.03 -10.03
N ASN A 58 -9.67 4.24 -9.87
CA ASN A 58 -8.79 4.71 -10.95
C ASN A 58 -7.66 3.69 -11.24
N PRO A 59 -7.94 2.64 -12.03
CA PRO A 59 -6.94 1.64 -12.41
C PRO A 59 -5.83 2.20 -13.31
N GLU A 60 -6.12 3.21 -14.14
CA GLU A 60 -5.13 3.82 -15.03
C GLU A 60 -4.02 4.51 -14.21
N LEU A 61 -4.40 5.22 -13.14
CA LEU A 61 -3.45 5.83 -12.21
C LEU A 61 -2.62 4.77 -11.47
N ALA A 62 -3.24 3.65 -11.08
CA ALA A 62 -2.52 2.54 -10.46
C ALA A 62 -1.48 1.93 -11.42
N ALA A 63 -1.85 1.71 -12.69
CA ALA A 63 -0.93 1.22 -13.71
C ALA A 63 0.22 2.22 -13.98
N ALA A 64 -0.10 3.51 -14.08
CA ALA A 64 0.90 4.57 -14.26
C ALA A 64 1.87 4.66 -13.08
N LEU A 65 1.35 4.55 -11.85
CA LEU A 65 2.17 4.53 -10.63
C LEU A 65 3.09 3.30 -10.60
N CYS A 66 2.58 2.10 -10.90
CA CYS A 66 3.39 0.89 -10.99
C CYS A 66 4.49 1.00 -12.05
N LYS A 67 4.16 1.56 -13.22
CA LYS A 67 5.14 1.81 -14.29
C LYS A 67 6.24 2.77 -13.82
N LYS A 68 5.86 3.90 -13.22
CA LYS A 68 6.83 4.90 -12.73
C LYS A 68 7.69 4.33 -11.62
N ALA A 69 7.10 3.62 -10.65
CA ALA A 69 7.86 2.96 -9.59
C ALA A 69 8.90 1.99 -10.17
N ARG A 70 8.51 1.19 -11.19
CA ARG A 70 9.43 0.27 -11.87
C ARG A 70 10.59 1.01 -12.55
N GLU A 71 10.32 2.12 -13.22
CA GLU A 71 11.36 2.96 -13.83
C GLU A 71 12.36 3.51 -12.80
N GLU A 72 11.90 3.75 -11.57
CA GLU A 72 12.72 4.16 -10.42
C GLU A 72 13.32 2.98 -9.62
N GLY A 73 13.18 1.74 -10.11
CA GLY A 73 13.75 0.54 -9.48
C GLY A 73 12.90 -0.09 -8.36
N LEU A 74 11.66 0.35 -8.16
CA LEU A 74 10.71 -0.21 -7.19
C LEU A 74 9.62 -1.03 -7.89
N ILE A 75 9.49 -2.30 -7.52
CA ILE A 75 8.41 -3.14 -8.03
C ILE A 75 7.17 -2.99 -7.13
N LEU A 76 6.10 -2.43 -7.70
CA LEU A 76 4.78 -2.36 -7.09
C LEU A 76 3.80 -3.28 -7.81
N LEU A 77 2.80 -3.76 -7.08
CA LEU A 77 1.72 -4.58 -7.60
C LEU A 77 0.38 -3.88 -7.37
N SER A 78 -0.37 -3.69 -8.46
CA SER A 78 -1.77 -3.33 -8.41
C SER A 78 -2.64 -4.60 -8.27
N CYS A 79 -3.74 -4.52 -7.50
CA CYS A 79 -4.67 -5.62 -7.29
C CYS A 79 -6.11 -5.12 -7.03
N GLY A 80 -6.99 -6.04 -6.60
CA GLY A 80 -8.40 -5.76 -6.32
C GLY A 80 -9.28 -5.92 -7.55
N MET A 81 -10.60 -5.97 -7.34
CA MET A 81 -11.59 -6.20 -8.40
C MET A 81 -11.52 -5.15 -9.51
N TYR A 82 -11.24 -3.90 -9.14
CA TYR A 82 -11.15 -2.77 -10.07
C TYR A 82 -9.71 -2.43 -10.49
N GLY A 83 -8.70 -3.17 -10.03
CA GLY A 83 -7.29 -2.94 -10.39
C GLY A 83 -6.66 -1.65 -9.86
N ASN A 84 -7.33 -0.95 -8.93
CA ASN A 84 -6.92 0.37 -8.43
C ASN A 84 -6.21 0.34 -7.06
N THR A 85 -6.01 -0.83 -6.47
CA THR A 85 -5.37 -0.96 -5.15
C THR A 85 -3.88 -1.20 -5.31
N ILE A 86 -3.02 -0.45 -4.60
CA ILE A 86 -1.60 -0.80 -4.47
C ILE A 86 -1.42 -1.59 -3.19
N ARG A 87 -0.87 -2.81 -3.30
CA ARG A 87 -0.68 -3.72 -2.17
C ARG A 87 0.80 -3.91 -1.83
N PHE A 88 1.05 -3.93 -0.53
CA PHE A 88 2.33 -4.18 0.09
C PHE A 88 2.25 -5.44 0.93
N LEU A 89 3.27 -6.28 0.79
CA LEU A 89 3.50 -7.44 1.64
C LEU A 89 5.02 -7.71 1.61
N MET A 90 5.72 -7.10 2.55
CA MET A 90 7.17 -7.26 2.69
C MET A 90 7.48 -8.50 3.52
N PRO A 91 8.61 -9.19 3.26
CA PRO A 91 9.09 -10.30 4.09
C PRO A 91 9.41 -9.85 5.52
#